data_AF-W4H5D3-F1
#
_entry.id   AF-W4H5D3-F1
#
_cell.length_a   1.000
_cell.length_b   1.000
_cell.length_c   1.000
_cell.angle_alpha   90.00
_cell.angle_beta   90.00
_cell.angle_gamma   90.00
#
_symmetry.space_group_name_H-M   'P 1'
#
loop_
_entity.id
_entity.type
_entity.pdbx_description
1 polymer ?
#
loop_
_entity_poly.entity_id
_entity_poly.type
_entity_poly.pdbx_seq_one_letter_code
_entity_poly.pdbx_strand_id
1 'polypeptide(L)'
;MDWYESSGAHVLAARSTVTYHELCTRATSPGAVLEADSRQIDLDVPRTGVSLYRFVLHEDVNEDVDLDLCPLAPHFDALKRILLAYSLRNMRVGYVQGHADVVSFLMGLTSSTADDKAGQYDDEQVFWIYAVLMERIFPSDFFARMPKLQGFHVDMDVFARLIQSKVPALASVLAPDDLHVLSSLLASKWFMTVWVGEIPLPALTGYWHYMLVGNVETSSVAHFIMALSLLELATDAILASVRENDGDASFGYKVALEHAAHVDADTISSLLRFNKYMLTDAVVESMRADVRSNPHFIEQEVCALHGITHFDRSQLEHLQVEFQFLVATSHHPSSSSSTTATTTTLAMGPTSVARRSQTIAADGINKDVLRQILVRVIPEWSHASADQLFRVLQPDARGNIDFQRLMLALSVLCRGSTEEKMRLCFDLYDVDKSGYLCVEKMINMAASLCEIYQNKVAPVPLVVLAPPNAPAPRRASASAHGVNQGGESDAPASGPTRRKGRSCSSDATHRWNSPSFGSLCDGVDHRHDGDPDEYEASLLDRYGMLKRWHE
;
A
#
# COMPACT_ATOMS: atom_id res chain seq x y z
N MET A 1 -1.12 -30.12 -9.99
CA MET A 1 0.00 -29.36 -9.38
C MET A 1 -0.54 -28.75 -8.10
N ASP A 2 0.19 -28.77 -7.00
CA ASP A 2 -0.32 -28.22 -5.73
C ASP A 2 0.19 -26.78 -5.52
N TRP A 3 -0.59 -25.80 -5.99
CA TRP A 3 -0.29 -24.38 -5.75
C TRP A 3 -0.61 -23.94 -4.32
N TYR A 4 -1.45 -24.66 -3.58
CA TYR A 4 -1.76 -24.32 -2.20
C TYR A 4 -0.52 -24.50 -1.31
N GLU A 5 0.20 -25.59 -1.51
CA GLU A 5 1.50 -25.83 -0.88
C GLU A 5 2.58 -24.91 -1.45
N SER A 6 2.76 -24.94 -2.77
CA SER A 6 3.95 -24.33 -3.41
C SER A 6 3.99 -22.80 -3.34
N SER A 7 2.84 -22.13 -3.28
CA SER A 7 2.77 -20.65 -3.15
C SER A 7 2.92 -20.16 -1.70
N GLY A 8 2.94 -21.09 -0.74
CA GLY A 8 2.87 -20.75 0.68
C GLY A 8 1.50 -20.21 1.11
N ALA A 9 0.44 -20.54 0.37
CA ALA A 9 -0.95 -20.23 0.74
C ALA A 9 -1.36 -20.97 2.03
N HIS A 10 -0.96 -22.23 2.19
CA HIS A 10 -1.14 -22.98 3.45
C HIS A 10 -0.49 -22.28 4.66
N VAL A 11 0.69 -21.67 4.48
CA VAL A 11 1.34 -20.88 5.55
C VAL A 11 0.56 -19.61 5.85
N LEU A 12 0.03 -18.95 4.82
CA LEU A 12 -0.81 -17.76 4.99
C LEU A 12 -2.09 -18.10 5.75
N ALA A 13 -2.73 -19.21 5.40
CA ALA A 13 -3.91 -19.75 6.08
C ALA A 13 -3.62 -20.04 7.56
N ALA A 14 -2.55 -20.81 7.84
CA ALA A 14 -2.17 -21.21 9.19
C ALA A 14 -1.76 -20.03 10.10
N ARG A 15 -1.22 -18.95 9.53
CA ARG A 15 -0.87 -17.72 10.24
C ARG A 15 -2.01 -16.72 10.33
N SER A 16 -3.06 -16.91 9.52
CA SER A 16 -4.21 -16.02 9.56
C SER A 16 -4.95 -16.20 10.86
N THR A 17 -5.23 -15.07 11.48
CA THR A 17 -5.99 -15.02 12.72
C THR A 17 -7.49 -15.26 12.50
N VAL A 18 -8.00 -14.87 11.32
CA VAL A 18 -9.38 -15.11 10.89
C VAL A 18 -9.35 -16.23 9.85
N THR A 19 -10.17 -17.24 10.06
CA THR A 19 -10.32 -18.37 9.12
C THR A 19 -11.15 -17.97 7.91
N TYR A 20 -11.02 -18.71 6.80
CA TYR A 20 -11.87 -18.50 5.62
C TYR A 20 -13.36 -18.64 5.95
N HIS A 21 -13.73 -19.65 6.74
CA HIS A 21 -15.11 -19.86 7.17
C HIS A 21 -15.68 -18.66 7.96
N GLU A 22 -14.88 -18.08 8.86
CA GLU A 22 -15.29 -16.91 9.63
C GLU A 22 -15.45 -15.68 8.73
N LEU A 23 -14.55 -15.47 7.76
CA LEU A 23 -14.69 -14.40 6.76
C LEU A 23 -15.98 -14.55 5.95
N CYS A 24 -16.29 -15.78 5.49
CA CYS A 24 -17.53 -16.07 4.78
C CYS A 24 -18.77 -15.72 5.62
N THR A 25 -18.76 -16.13 6.89
CA THR A 25 -19.85 -15.86 7.83
C THR A 25 -20.06 -14.35 8.00
N ARG A 26 -18.98 -13.60 8.23
CA ARG A 26 -19.03 -12.14 8.42
C ARG A 26 -19.45 -11.40 7.14
N ALA A 27 -19.07 -11.91 5.97
CA ALA A 27 -19.42 -11.31 4.69
C ALA A 27 -20.93 -11.32 4.39
N THR A 28 -21.71 -12.20 5.03
CA THR A 28 -23.18 -12.25 4.86
C THR A 28 -23.92 -11.05 5.43
N SER A 29 -23.29 -10.30 6.34
CA SER A 29 -23.86 -9.08 6.95
C SER A 29 -22.94 -7.88 6.67
N PRO A 30 -22.87 -7.42 5.42
CA PRO A 30 -21.90 -6.41 5.01
C PRO A 30 -22.18 -5.07 5.69
N GLY A 31 -21.16 -4.47 6.30
CA GLY A 31 -21.17 -3.04 6.59
C GLY A 31 -21.14 -2.22 5.29
N ALA A 32 -21.32 -0.90 5.38
CA ALA A 32 -21.46 -0.01 4.20
C ALA A 32 -20.35 -0.12 3.15
N VAL A 33 -19.10 -0.42 3.55
CA VAL A 33 -17.95 -0.55 2.64
C VAL A 33 -18.06 -1.80 1.75
N LEU A 34 -18.47 -2.92 2.33
CA LEU A 34 -18.67 -4.18 1.61
C LEU A 34 -19.90 -4.14 0.70
N GLU A 35 -20.84 -3.23 0.96
CA GLU A 35 -22.07 -3.13 0.16
C GLU A 35 -21.79 -2.72 -1.30
N ALA A 36 -20.79 -1.85 -1.51
CA ALA A 36 -20.36 -1.49 -2.86
C ALA A 36 -19.67 -2.66 -3.57
N ASP A 37 -18.76 -3.36 -2.88
CA ASP A 37 -18.06 -4.53 -3.40
C ASP A 37 -19.07 -5.65 -3.74
N SER A 38 -20.04 -5.91 -2.86
CA SER A 38 -21.11 -6.90 -3.05
C SER A 38 -21.97 -6.62 -4.28
N ARG A 39 -22.41 -5.37 -4.46
CA ARG A 39 -23.18 -4.98 -5.66
C ARG A 39 -22.40 -5.21 -6.95
N GLN A 40 -21.10 -4.90 -6.95
CA GLN A 40 -20.27 -5.11 -8.14
C GLN A 40 -20.05 -6.61 -8.40
N ILE A 41 -19.83 -7.42 -7.37
CA ILE A 41 -19.73 -8.88 -7.48
C ILE A 41 -21.02 -9.48 -8.05
N ASP A 42 -22.18 -9.03 -7.59
CA ASP A 42 -23.48 -9.48 -8.11
C ASP A 42 -23.70 -9.15 -9.59
N LEU A 43 -23.07 -8.08 -10.09
CA LEU A 43 -23.12 -7.68 -11.49
C LEU A 43 -22.15 -8.49 -12.36
N ASP A 44 -20.98 -8.84 -11.83
CA ASP A 44 -19.87 -9.42 -12.62
C ASP A 44 -19.91 -10.95 -12.63
N VAL A 45 -20.25 -11.60 -11.51
CA VAL A 45 -20.25 -13.08 -11.42
C VAL A 45 -21.12 -13.75 -12.49
N PRO A 46 -22.36 -13.29 -12.80
CA PRO A 46 -23.14 -13.92 -13.86
C PRO A 46 -22.51 -13.86 -15.26
N ARG A 47 -21.54 -12.96 -15.49
CA ARG A 47 -20.87 -12.78 -16.79
C ARG A 47 -19.66 -13.68 -16.97
N THR A 48 -19.22 -14.38 -15.92
CA THR A 48 -18.06 -15.29 -15.99
C THR A 48 -18.41 -16.70 -16.46
N GLY A 49 -19.59 -16.87 -17.09
CA GLY A 49 -20.08 -18.16 -17.54
C GLY A 49 -19.10 -18.88 -18.47
N VAL A 50 -18.54 -18.16 -19.45
CA VAL A 50 -17.54 -18.69 -20.38
C VAL A 50 -16.31 -19.20 -19.63
N SER A 51 -15.79 -18.42 -18.68
CA SER A 51 -14.63 -18.82 -17.87
C SER A 51 -14.91 -20.03 -16.99
N LEU A 52 -16.09 -20.13 -16.37
CA LEU A 52 -16.45 -21.31 -15.59
C LEU A 52 -16.60 -22.56 -16.44
N TYR A 53 -17.24 -22.46 -17.60
CA TYR A 53 -17.30 -23.58 -18.54
C TYR A 53 -15.90 -24.04 -18.95
N ARG A 54 -15.06 -23.09 -19.35
CA ARG A 54 -13.70 -23.36 -19.83
C ARG A 54 -12.80 -23.95 -18.75
N PHE A 55 -12.78 -23.36 -17.56
CA PHE A 55 -11.81 -23.70 -16.53
C PHE A 55 -12.31 -24.75 -15.55
N VAL A 56 -13.58 -24.71 -15.15
CA VAL A 56 -14.15 -25.57 -14.10
C VAL A 56 -14.83 -26.81 -14.68
N LEU A 57 -15.58 -26.65 -15.77
CA LEU A 57 -16.22 -27.77 -16.45
C LEU A 57 -15.36 -28.40 -17.55
N HIS A 58 -14.28 -27.72 -17.95
CA HIS A 58 -13.37 -28.13 -19.03
C HIS A 58 -14.07 -28.32 -20.38
N GLU A 59 -15.10 -27.50 -20.64
CA GLU A 59 -15.82 -27.47 -21.91
C GLU A 59 -15.42 -26.22 -22.68
N ASP A 60 -15.09 -26.39 -23.97
CA ASP A 60 -14.74 -25.27 -24.83
C ASP A 60 -16.02 -24.63 -25.39
N VAL A 61 -16.25 -23.37 -25.04
CA VAL A 61 -17.47 -22.66 -25.39
C VAL A 61 -17.13 -21.26 -25.88
N ASN A 62 -17.74 -20.86 -26.99
CA ASN A 62 -17.56 -19.54 -27.56
C ASN A 62 -18.43 -18.51 -26.83
N GLU A 63 -17.95 -17.27 -26.80
CA GLU A 63 -18.66 -16.13 -26.21
C GLU A 63 -20.01 -15.82 -26.88
N ASP A 64 -20.20 -16.26 -28.14
CA ASP A 64 -21.39 -16.00 -28.95
C ASP A 64 -22.54 -17.01 -28.73
N VAL A 65 -22.38 -17.99 -27.85
CA VAL A 65 -23.36 -19.05 -27.61
C VAL A 65 -24.20 -18.76 -26.38
N ASP A 66 -25.52 -18.95 -26.46
CA ASP A 66 -26.40 -18.95 -25.28
C ASP A 66 -26.01 -20.11 -24.34
N LEU A 67 -25.28 -19.78 -23.27
CA LEU A 67 -24.79 -20.73 -22.27
C LEU A 67 -25.93 -21.24 -21.38
N ASP A 68 -25.95 -22.53 -21.07
CA ASP A 68 -26.80 -23.06 -20.00
C ASP A 68 -26.21 -22.68 -18.63
N LEU A 69 -26.83 -21.72 -17.97
CA LEU A 69 -26.33 -21.24 -16.67
C LEU A 69 -26.75 -22.15 -15.50
N CYS A 70 -27.68 -23.09 -15.70
CA CYS A 70 -28.15 -23.98 -14.65
C CYS A 70 -27.04 -24.79 -13.97
N PRO A 71 -26.13 -25.48 -14.70
CA PRO A 71 -25.02 -26.22 -14.09
C PRO A 71 -24.02 -25.31 -13.36
N LEU A 72 -23.97 -24.03 -13.71
CA LEU A 72 -23.02 -23.07 -13.14
C LEU A 72 -23.47 -22.46 -11.82
N ALA A 73 -24.73 -22.61 -11.42
CA ALA A 73 -25.28 -22.07 -10.18
C ALA A 73 -24.40 -22.30 -8.93
N PRO A 74 -23.97 -23.53 -8.60
CA PRO A 74 -23.09 -23.75 -7.44
C PRO A 74 -21.72 -23.06 -7.57
N HIS A 75 -21.22 -22.92 -8.80
CA HIS A 75 -19.94 -22.26 -9.07
C HIS A 75 -20.04 -20.74 -8.94
N PHE A 76 -21.16 -20.14 -9.35
CA PHE A 76 -21.45 -18.74 -9.08
C PHE A 76 -21.54 -18.44 -7.58
N ASP A 77 -22.19 -19.30 -6.80
CA ASP A 77 -22.28 -19.13 -5.34
C ASP A 77 -20.90 -19.25 -4.67
N ALA A 78 -20.05 -20.16 -5.14
CA ALA A 78 -18.67 -20.28 -4.69
C ALA A 78 -17.84 -19.03 -5.03
N LEU A 79 -17.91 -18.54 -6.27
CA LEU A 79 -17.24 -17.30 -6.69
C LEU A 79 -17.62 -16.12 -5.82
N LYS A 80 -18.93 -15.89 -5.62
CA LYS A 80 -19.42 -14.80 -4.77
C LYS A 80 -18.84 -14.88 -3.37
N ARG A 81 -18.88 -16.07 -2.76
CA ARG A 81 -18.39 -16.30 -1.40
C ARG A 81 -16.89 -16.04 -1.27
N ILE A 82 -16.07 -16.53 -2.20
CA ILE A 82 -14.61 -16.32 -2.21
C ILE A 82 -14.29 -14.83 -2.37
N LEU A 83 -14.91 -14.15 -3.35
CA LEU A 83 -14.66 -12.74 -3.64
C LEU A 83 -15.12 -11.81 -2.51
N LEU A 84 -16.26 -12.09 -1.89
CA LEU A 84 -16.76 -11.34 -0.73
C LEU A 84 -15.87 -11.55 0.50
N ALA A 85 -15.45 -12.79 0.76
CA ALA A 85 -14.52 -13.08 1.86
C ALA A 85 -13.20 -12.33 1.68
N TYR A 86 -12.67 -12.25 0.45
CA TYR A 86 -11.43 -11.52 0.17
C TYR A 86 -11.61 -10.02 0.33
N SER A 87 -12.75 -9.47 -0.14
CA SER A 87 -13.07 -8.05 0.00
C SER A 87 -13.11 -7.62 1.47
N LEU A 88 -13.59 -8.49 2.37
CA LEU A 88 -13.55 -8.26 3.81
C LEU A 88 -12.14 -8.40 4.40
N ARG A 89 -11.37 -9.39 3.94
CA ARG A 89 -10.00 -9.64 4.39
C ARG A 89 -9.09 -8.44 4.11
N ASN A 90 -9.18 -7.88 2.91
CA ASN A 90 -8.34 -6.76 2.49
C ASN A 90 -9.22 -5.61 1.98
N MET A 91 -9.76 -4.83 2.91
CA MET A 91 -10.60 -3.66 2.61
C MET A 91 -9.87 -2.55 1.86
N ARG A 92 -8.54 -2.51 1.88
CA ARG A 92 -7.77 -1.55 1.06
C ARG A 92 -7.93 -1.85 -0.42
N VAL A 93 -8.01 -3.12 -0.78
CA VAL A 93 -8.24 -3.59 -2.15
C VAL A 93 -9.74 -3.70 -2.41
N GLY A 94 -10.44 -4.59 -1.69
CA GLY A 94 -11.83 -4.93 -1.97
C GLY A 94 -12.01 -5.90 -3.12
N TYR A 95 -13.09 -5.67 -3.86
CA TYR A 95 -13.33 -6.36 -5.11
C TYR A 95 -12.68 -5.60 -6.27
N VAL A 96 -11.93 -6.33 -7.10
CA VAL A 96 -11.36 -5.82 -8.34
C VAL A 96 -12.21 -6.35 -9.50
N GLN A 97 -12.77 -5.43 -10.29
CA GLN A 97 -13.56 -5.76 -11.46
C GLN A 97 -12.73 -6.60 -12.45
N GLY A 98 -13.30 -7.72 -12.90
CA GLY A 98 -12.63 -8.71 -13.76
C GLY A 98 -12.00 -9.88 -13.01
N HIS A 99 -11.82 -9.80 -11.69
CA HIS A 99 -11.21 -10.90 -10.92
C HIS A 99 -12.14 -12.09 -10.70
N ALA A 100 -13.42 -12.00 -11.10
CA ALA A 100 -14.29 -13.17 -11.10
C ALA A 100 -13.80 -14.23 -12.11
N ASP A 101 -13.24 -13.82 -13.25
CA ASP A 101 -12.59 -14.74 -14.20
C ASP A 101 -11.27 -15.30 -13.66
N VAL A 102 -10.50 -14.47 -12.94
CA VAL A 102 -9.25 -14.88 -12.28
C VAL A 102 -9.51 -15.96 -11.23
N VAL A 103 -10.54 -15.80 -10.40
CA VAL A 103 -10.91 -16.81 -9.40
C VAL A 103 -11.52 -18.05 -10.08
N SER A 104 -12.28 -17.89 -11.17
CA SER A 104 -12.78 -19.03 -11.97
C SER A 104 -11.64 -19.89 -12.52
N PHE A 105 -10.56 -19.26 -13.00
CA PHE A 105 -9.35 -19.94 -13.43
C PHE A 105 -8.68 -20.72 -12.28
N LEU A 106 -8.57 -20.10 -11.10
CA LEU A 106 -8.03 -20.77 -9.92
C LEU A 106 -8.86 -21.98 -9.50
N MET A 107 -10.19 -21.85 -9.47
CA MET A 107 -11.11 -22.95 -9.14
C MET A 107 -10.84 -24.17 -10.01
N GLY A 108 -10.71 -23.98 -11.33
CA GLY A 108 -10.43 -25.07 -12.27
C GLY A 108 -9.11 -25.81 -12.01
N LEU A 109 -8.08 -25.10 -11.53
CA LEU A 109 -6.74 -25.66 -11.31
C LEU A 109 -6.50 -26.22 -9.92
N THR A 110 -7.35 -25.87 -8.95
CA THR A 110 -7.35 -26.45 -7.59
C THR A 110 -8.23 -27.70 -7.47
N SER A 111 -8.70 -28.25 -8.58
CA SER A 111 -9.48 -29.48 -8.58
C SER A 111 -8.66 -30.66 -8.01
N SER A 112 -9.23 -31.40 -7.06
CA SER A 112 -8.53 -32.38 -6.23
C SER A 112 -8.24 -33.70 -6.95
N THR A 113 -6.96 -33.97 -7.22
CA THR A 113 -6.44 -35.08 -8.03
C THR A 113 -7.17 -36.44 -7.99
N ALA A 114 -7.30 -36.99 -9.21
CA ALA A 114 -7.16 -38.38 -9.68
C ALA A 114 -8.44 -39.20 -9.92
N ASP A 115 -9.54 -38.93 -9.22
CA ASP A 115 -10.89 -39.48 -9.53
C ASP A 115 -11.85 -38.37 -10.02
N ASP A 116 -11.27 -37.26 -10.51
CA ASP A 116 -11.88 -35.95 -10.76
C ASP A 116 -13.17 -36.01 -11.59
N LYS A 117 -14.29 -35.77 -10.92
CA LYS A 117 -15.49 -35.26 -11.59
C LYS A 117 -15.28 -33.78 -11.85
N ALA A 118 -15.37 -33.35 -13.10
CA ALA A 118 -15.35 -31.94 -13.47
C ALA A 118 -16.29 -31.13 -12.55
N GLY A 119 -15.84 -29.95 -12.10
CA GLY A 119 -16.58 -29.10 -11.17
C GLY A 119 -16.35 -29.32 -9.67
N GLN A 120 -15.32 -30.03 -9.24
CA GLN A 120 -14.94 -30.13 -7.82
C GLN A 120 -13.62 -29.41 -7.53
N TYR A 121 -13.65 -28.48 -6.57
CA TYR A 121 -12.50 -27.73 -6.08
C TYR A 121 -12.71 -27.37 -4.61
N ASP A 122 -11.63 -27.04 -3.90
CA ASP A 122 -11.68 -26.58 -2.52
C ASP A 122 -11.70 -25.05 -2.47
N ASP A 123 -12.85 -24.47 -2.11
CA ASP A 123 -13.04 -23.02 -2.00
C ASP A 123 -12.00 -22.35 -1.08
N GLU A 124 -11.61 -23.02 0.00
CA GLU A 124 -10.66 -22.46 0.97
C GLU A 124 -9.25 -22.41 0.37
N GLN A 125 -8.83 -23.45 -0.35
CA GLN A 125 -7.55 -23.45 -1.05
C GLN A 125 -7.51 -22.36 -2.12
N VAL A 126 -8.58 -22.25 -2.93
CA VAL A 126 -8.72 -21.17 -3.94
C VAL A 126 -8.59 -19.81 -3.29
N PHE A 127 -9.31 -19.58 -2.19
CA PHE A 127 -9.28 -18.32 -1.46
C PHE A 127 -7.87 -17.96 -0.99
N TRP A 128 -7.13 -18.90 -0.40
CA TRP A 128 -5.79 -18.62 0.12
C TRP A 128 -4.75 -18.43 -0.98
N ILE A 129 -4.85 -19.14 -2.10
CA ILE A 129 -4.00 -18.90 -3.27
C ILE A 129 -4.29 -17.51 -3.85
N TYR A 130 -5.57 -17.13 -3.96
CA TYR A 130 -5.97 -15.79 -4.38
C TYR A 130 -5.45 -14.71 -3.42
N ALA A 131 -5.49 -14.94 -2.11
CA ALA A 131 -4.91 -14.03 -1.13
C ALA A 131 -3.38 -13.87 -1.32
N VAL A 132 -2.65 -14.96 -1.61
CA VAL A 132 -1.21 -14.88 -1.93
C VAL A 132 -0.96 -14.03 -3.18
N LEU A 133 -1.74 -14.24 -4.25
CA LEU A 133 -1.63 -13.45 -5.47
C LEU A 133 -1.75 -11.95 -5.17
N MET A 134 -2.79 -11.58 -4.43
CA MET A 134 -3.14 -10.19 -4.20
C MET A 134 -2.25 -9.50 -3.14
N GLU A 135 -1.70 -10.25 -2.19
CA GLU A 135 -0.95 -9.69 -1.06
C GLU A 135 0.58 -9.80 -1.21
N ARG A 136 1.09 -10.71 -2.05
CA ARG A 136 2.54 -10.97 -2.18
C ARG A 136 3.13 -10.68 -3.54
N ILE A 137 2.36 -10.85 -4.62
CA ILE A 137 2.92 -10.76 -5.98
C ILE A 137 3.01 -9.31 -6.44
N PHE A 138 1.94 -8.53 -6.21
CA PHE A 138 1.89 -7.13 -6.59
C PHE A 138 2.18 -6.20 -5.40
N PRO A 139 2.64 -4.96 -5.64
CA PRO A 139 2.71 -3.93 -4.61
C PRO A 139 1.38 -3.74 -3.89
N SER A 140 1.43 -3.38 -2.60
CA SER A 140 0.24 -3.30 -1.74
C SER A 140 -0.78 -2.22 -2.17
N ASP A 141 -0.35 -1.27 -2.99
CA ASP A 141 -1.14 -0.20 -3.58
C ASP A 141 -1.57 -0.46 -5.03
N PHE A 142 -1.15 -1.58 -5.63
CA PHE A 142 -1.42 -1.90 -7.04
C PHE A 142 -2.93 -1.98 -7.32
N PHE A 143 -3.65 -2.77 -6.53
CA PHE A 143 -5.11 -2.92 -6.61
C PHE A 143 -5.85 -2.06 -5.57
N ALA A 144 -5.18 -1.08 -4.94
CA ALA A 144 -5.81 -0.30 -3.88
C ALA A 144 -6.91 0.62 -4.42
N ARG A 145 -7.99 0.78 -3.65
CA ARG A 145 -9.11 1.65 -4.01
C ARG A 145 -8.83 3.13 -3.77
N MET A 146 -7.81 3.46 -2.98
CA MET A 146 -7.54 4.84 -2.55
C MET A 146 -6.05 5.06 -2.26
N PRO A 147 -5.37 5.96 -3.02
CA PRO A 147 -5.85 6.52 -4.29
C PRO A 147 -6.12 5.41 -5.31
N LYS A 148 -7.17 5.56 -6.12
CA LYS A 148 -7.70 4.47 -6.95
C LYS A 148 -6.66 3.99 -7.95
N LEU A 149 -6.26 2.72 -7.80
CA LEU A 149 -5.33 2.00 -8.66
C LEU A 149 -3.99 2.73 -8.85
N GLN A 150 -3.54 3.47 -7.83
CA GLN A 150 -2.32 4.27 -7.96
C GLN A 150 -1.10 3.42 -8.28
N GLY A 151 -0.89 2.31 -7.56
CA GLY A 151 0.25 1.42 -7.81
C GLY A 151 0.20 0.79 -9.21
N PHE A 152 -1.00 0.55 -9.73
CA PHE A 152 -1.18 0.08 -11.11
C PHE A 152 -0.81 1.17 -12.13
N HIS A 153 -1.23 2.42 -11.93
CA HIS A 153 -0.81 3.53 -12.79
C HIS A 153 0.71 3.78 -12.72
N VAL A 154 1.33 3.59 -11.55
CA VAL A 154 2.79 3.61 -11.40
C VAL A 154 3.41 2.51 -12.27
N ASP A 155 2.87 1.28 -12.23
CA ASP A 155 3.37 0.17 -13.03
C ASP A 155 3.15 0.35 -14.54
N MET A 156 2.12 1.08 -14.98
CA MET A 156 1.95 1.50 -16.38
C MET A 156 3.11 2.40 -16.87
N ASP A 157 3.52 3.34 -16.03
CA ASP A 157 4.64 4.25 -16.32
C ASP A 157 5.99 3.53 -16.25
N VAL A 158 6.17 2.64 -15.27
CA VAL A 158 7.34 1.75 -15.21
C VAL A 158 7.39 0.88 -16.46
N PHE A 159 6.27 0.32 -16.90
CA PHE A 159 6.20 -0.49 -18.11
C PHE A 159 6.62 0.31 -19.35
N ALA A 160 6.13 1.54 -19.51
CA ALA A 160 6.53 2.42 -20.61
C ALA A 160 8.05 2.63 -20.64
N ARG A 161 8.67 2.94 -19.49
CA ARG A 161 10.13 3.11 -19.35
C ARG A 161 10.89 1.81 -19.63
N LEU A 162 10.33 0.67 -19.23
CA LEU A 162 10.91 -0.64 -19.53
C LEU A 162 10.89 -0.94 -21.02
N ILE A 163 9.79 -0.64 -21.73
CA ILE A 163 9.74 -0.80 -23.20
C ILE A 163 10.80 0.08 -23.87
N GLN A 164 10.91 1.35 -23.46
CA GLN A 164 11.94 2.28 -23.99
C GLN A 164 13.36 1.75 -23.83
N SER A 165 13.67 1.14 -22.68
CA SER A 165 15.02 0.70 -22.35
C SER A 165 15.35 -0.73 -22.80
N LYS A 166 14.36 -1.63 -22.84
CA LYS A 166 14.56 -3.07 -23.08
C LYS A 166 14.08 -3.54 -24.45
N VAL A 167 13.16 -2.82 -25.09
CA VAL A 167 12.67 -3.09 -26.45
C VAL A 167 12.81 -1.82 -27.32
N PRO A 168 14.04 -1.28 -27.49
CA PRO A 168 14.26 0.01 -28.12
C PRO A 168 13.82 0.05 -29.59
N ALA A 169 13.82 -1.09 -30.28
CA ALA A 169 13.33 -1.19 -31.65
C ALA A 169 11.86 -0.75 -31.76
N LEU A 170 11.00 -1.27 -30.89
CA LEU A 170 9.59 -0.88 -30.80
C LEU A 170 9.45 0.59 -30.37
N ALA A 171 10.16 0.99 -29.32
CA ALA A 171 10.07 2.35 -28.78
C ALA A 171 10.51 3.43 -29.79
N SER A 172 11.41 3.12 -30.72
CA SER A 172 11.92 4.08 -31.71
C SER A 172 10.93 4.47 -32.80
N VAL A 173 9.83 3.72 -32.95
CA VAL A 173 8.85 3.92 -34.03
C VAL A 173 7.55 4.55 -33.56
N LEU A 174 7.32 4.60 -32.25
CA LEU A 174 6.17 5.26 -31.64
C LEU A 174 6.60 6.61 -31.06
N ALA A 175 5.74 7.63 -31.14
CA ALA A 175 5.96 8.85 -30.38
C ALA A 175 5.89 8.54 -28.87
N PRO A 176 6.51 9.36 -28.00
CA PRO A 176 6.47 9.13 -26.55
C PRO A 176 5.05 8.97 -26.01
N ASP A 177 4.12 9.82 -26.45
CA ASP A 177 2.72 9.78 -26.03
C ASP A 177 2.03 8.48 -26.50
N ASP A 178 2.26 8.06 -27.74
CA ASP A 178 1.73 6.81 -28.30
C ASP A 178 2.27 5.58 -27.57
N LEU A 179 3.53 5.60 -27.16
CA LEU A 179 4.13 4.53 -26.38
C LEU A 179 3.50 4.43 -24.97
N HIS A 180 3.21 5.56 -24.34
CA HIS A 180 2.47 5.59 -23.07
C HIS A 180 1.04 5.09 -23.23
N VAL A 181 0.35 5.42 -24.34
CA VAL A 181 -0.98 4.88 -24.65
C VAL A 181 -0.91 3.36 -24.84
N LEU A 182 0.04 2.87 -25.64
CA LEU A 182 0.24 1.44 -25.87
C LEU A 182 0.50 0.68 -24.56
N SER A 183 1.45 1.16 -23.75
CA SER A 183 1.79 0.51 -22.47
C SER A 183 0.60 0.49 -21.52
N SER A 184 -0.17 1.56 -21.46
CA SER A 184 -1.37 1.67 -20.62
C SER A 184 -2.46 0.70 -21.06
N LEU A 185 -2.76 0.62 -22.35
CA LEU A 185 -3.76 -0.31 -22.90
C LEU A 185 -3.36 -1.77 -22.66
N LEU A 186 -2.10 -2.11 -22.90
CA LEU A 186 -1.58 -3.45 -22.66
C LEU A 186 -1.56 -3.81 -21.18
N ALA A 187 -1.06 -2.93 -20.30
CA ALA A 187 -1.07 -3.18 -18.86
C ALA A 187 -2.49 -3.33 -18.30
N SER A 188 -3.45 -2.55 -18.79
CA SER A 188 -4.87 -2.67 -18.43
C SER A 188 -5.45 -4.02 -18.80
N LYS A 189 -5.00 -4.60 -19.92
CA LYS A 189 -5.51 -5.88 -20.40
C LYS A 189 -4.77 -7.07 -19.79
N TRP A 190 -3.45 -6.97 -19.67
CA TRP A 190 -2.58 -8.08 -19.23
C TRP A 190 -2.38 -8.13 -17.71
N PHE A 191 -2.13 -6.99 -17.06
CA PHE A 191 -1.77 -7.00 -15.64
C PHE A 191 -3.00 -7.06 -14.73
N MET A 192 -4.07 -6.33 -15.07
CA MET A 192 -5.31 -6.33 -14.27
C MET A 192 -5.98 -7.71 -14.25
N THR A 193 -5.92 -8.46 -15.34
CA THR A 193 -6.48 -9.82 -15.43
C THR A 193 -5.48 -10.90 -15.03
N VAL A 194 -4.23 -10.52 -14.73
CA VAL A 194 -3.13 -11.46 -14.49
C VAL A 194 -3.04 -12.50 -15.61
N TRP A 195 -3.15 -12.02 -16.86
CA TRP A 195 -3.14 -12.77 -18.12
C TRP A 195 -4.32 -13.71 -18.37
N VAL A 196 -5.30 -13.78 -17.46
CA VAL A 196 -6.47 -14.65 -17.62
C VAL A 196 -7.33 -14.13 -18.78
N GLY A 197 -7.58 -14.99 -19.76
CA GLY A 197 -8.29 -14.64 -20.99
C GLY A 197 -7.39 -14.07 -22.10
N GLU A 198 -6.12 -13.79 -21.82
CA GLU A 198 -5.22 -13.09 -22.74
C GLU A 198 -4.22 -14.00 -23.46
N ILE A 199 -3.93 -15.16 -22.89
CA ILE A 199 -3.00 -16.16 -23.43
C ILE A 199 -3.61 -17.57 -23.33
N PRO A 200 -3.16 -18.54 -24.16
CA PRO A 200 -3.65 -19.92 -24.11
C PRO A 200 -3.46 -20.59 -22.75
N LEU A 201 -4.42 -21.44 -22.36
CA LEU A 201 -4.45 -22.10 -21.04
C LEU A 201 -3.14 -22.81 -20.64
N PRO A 202 -2.45 -23.57 -21.53
CA PRO A 202 -1.16 -24.16 -21.18
C PRO A 202 -0.09 -23.12 -20.84
N ALA A 203 -0.01 -22.02 -21.61
CA ALA A 203 0.92 -20.93 -21.37
C ALA A 203 0.57 -20.16 -20.08
N LEU A 204 -0.73 -19.91 -19.85
CA LEU A 204 -1.25 -19.29 -18.63
C LEU A 204 -0.86 -20.08 -17.38
N THR A 205 -1.06 -21.40 -17.41
CA THR A 205 -0.71 -22.30 -16.30
C THR A 205 0.81 -22.29 -16.05
N GLY A 206 1.62 -22.28 -17.11
CA GLY A 206 3.08 -22.18 -17.01
C GLY A 206 3.54 -20.86 -16.38
N TYR A 207 2.96 -19.73 -16.80
CA TYR A 207 3.22 -18.41 -16.22
C TYR A 207 2.83 -18.36 -14.74
N TRP A 208 1.63 -18.82 -14.38
CA TRP A 208 1.17 -18.83 -12.99
C TRP A 208 2.02 -19.74 -12.10
N HIS A 209 2.49 -20.88 -12.63
CA HIS A 209 3.42 -21.74 -11.91
C HIS A 209 4.75 -21.01 -11.63
N TYR A 210 5.32 -20.32 -12.63
CA TYR A 210 6.52 -19.51 -12.43
C TYR A 210 6.31 -18.40 -11.39
N MET A 211 5.20 -17.67 -11.49
CA MET A 211 4.86 -16.55 -10.61
C MET A 211 4.61 -16.99 -9.15
N LEU A 212 3.88 -18.09 -8.94
CA LEU A 212 3.50 -18.55 -7.60
C LEU A 212 4.59 -19.37 -6.89
N VAL A 213 5.41 -20.12 -7.63
CA VAL A 213 6.46 -20.99 -7.05
C VAL A 213 7.84 -20.30 -7.04
N GLY A 214 7.99 -19.23 -7.81
CA GLY A 214 9.20 -18.40 -7.84
C GLY A 214 9.57 -17.83 -6.47
N ASN A 215 10.82 -17.36 -6.36
CA ASN A 215 11.20 -16.58 -5.20
C ASN A 215 10.59 -15.16 -5.29
N VAL A 216 10.46 -14.48 -4.15
CA VAL A 216 9.81 -13.16 -4.05
C VAL A 216 10.39 -12.14 -5.04
N GLU A 217 11.71 -12.15 -5.24
CA GLU A 217 12.38 -11.21 -6.16
C GLU A 217 12.02 -11.43 -7.64
N THR A 218 11.79 -12.68 -8.04
CA THR A 218 11.40 -13.03 -9.41
C THR A 218 9.90 -12.92 -9.63
N SER A 219 9.09 -13.31 -8.64
CA SER A 219 7.62 -13.29 -8.73
C SER A 219 7.07 -11.87 -8.87
N SER A 220 7.63 -10.92 -8.12
CA SER A 220 7.20 -9.51 -8.10
C SER A 220 7.42 -8.75 -9.42
N VAL A 221 8.31 -9.25 -10.27
CA VAL A 221 8.64 -8.66 -11.57
C VAL A 221 8.20 -9.54 -12.76
N ALA A 222 7.55 -10.67 -12.48
CA ALA A 222 7.17 -11.67 -13.49
C ALA A 222 6.28 -11.08 -14.60
N HIS A 223 5.33 -10.21 -14.24
CA HIS A 223 4.42 -9.58 -15.20
C HIS A 223 5.16 -8.67 -16.20
N PHE A 224 6.20 -7.94 -15.76
CA PHE A 224 7.05 -7.16 -16.65
C PHE A 224 7.90 -8.04 -17.56
N ILE A 225 8.52 -9.10 -17.02
CA ILE A 225 9.33 -10.04 -17.82
C ILE A 225 8.46 -10.67 -18.92
N MET A 226 7.26 -11.14 -18.55
CA MET A 226 6.29 -11.72 -19.48
C MET A 226 5.90 -10.72 -20.58
N ALA A 227 5.51 -9.50 -20.21
CA ALA A 227 5.07 -8.49 -21.16
C ALA A 227 6.17 -8.03 -22.12
N LEU A 228 7.39 -7.81 -21.62
CA LEU A 228 8.52 -7.46 -22.47
C LEU A 228 8.86 -8.59 -23.45
N SER A 229 8.77 -9.84 -22.99
CA SER A 229 9.05 -10.99 -23.86
C SER A 229 8.02 -11.14 -24.98
N LEU A 230 6.73 -10.95 -24.67
CA LEU A 230 5.67 -10.96 -25.68
C LEU A 230 5.81 -9.81 -26.67
N LEU A 231 6.13 -8.61 -26.18
CA LEU A 231 6.38 -7.45 -27.05
C LEU A 231 7.61 -7.65 -27.93
N GLU A 232 8.68 -8.25 -27.42
CA GLU A 232 9.86 -8.56 -28.21
C GLU A 232 9.53 -9.56 -29.34
N LEU A 233 8.73 -10.60 -29.06
CA LEU A 233 8.24 -11.53 -30.09
C LEU A 233 7.36 -10.85 -31.14
N ALA A 234 6.53 -9.89 -30.74
CA ALA A 234 5.62 -9.19 -31.63
C ALA A 234 6.26 -7.99 -32.34
N THR A 235 7.51 -7.62 -32.00
CA THR A 235 8.12 -6.33 -32.42
C THR A 235 8.10 -6.17 -33.93
N ASP A 236 8.55 -7.16 -34.70
CA ASP A 236 8.63 -7.02 -36.17
C ASP A 236 7.25 -6.81 -36.82
N ALA A 237 6.22 -7.50 -36.32
CA ALA A 237 4.85 -7.36 -36.80
C ALA A 237 4.24 -6.00 -36.39
N ILE A 238 4.50 -5.54 -35.17
CA ILE A 238 4.08 -4.22 -34.71
C ILE A 238 4.75 -3.13 -35.56
N LEU A 239 6.06 -3.25 -35.83
CA LEU A 239 6.79 -2.29 -36.65
C LEU A 239 6.25 -2.21 -38.07
N ALA A 240 5.90 -3.34 -38.68
CA ALA A 240 5.25 -3.36 -39.99
C ALA A 240 3.90 -2.64 -39.96
N SER A 241 3.05 -2.98 -38.98
CA SER A 241 1.70 -2.42 -38.87
C SER A 241 1.68 -0.92 -38.56
N VAL A 242 2.53 -0.46 -37.64
CA VAL A 242 2.59 0.96 -37.24
C VAL A 242 3.10 1.85 -38.38
N ARG A 243 4.06 1.37 -39.17
CA ARG A 243 4.58 2.12 -40.34
C ARG A 243 3.55 2.28 -41.46
N GLU A 244 2.66 1.31 -41.61
CA GLU A 244 1.60 1.34 -42.63
C GLU A 244 0.42 2.25 -42.22
N ASN A 245 0.21 2.47 -40.92
CA ASN A 245 -0.97 3.15 -40.37
C ASN A 245 -0.63 4.48 -39.65
N ASP A 246 0.34 5.22 -40.16
CA ASP A 246 0.71 6.58 -39.70
C ASP A 246 1.07 6.70 -38.20
N GLY A 247 1.59 5.64 -37.59
CA GLY A 247 2.09 5.69 -36.22
C GLY A 247 1.08 5.39 -35.10
N ASP A 248 -0.18 5.05 -35.42
CA ASP A 248 -1.21 4.84 -34.39
C ASP A 248 -0.94 3.61 -33.49
N ALA A 249 -0.81 3.87 -32.19
CA ALA A 249 -0.60 2.88 -31.14
C ALA A 249 -1.69 1.79 -31.08
N SER A 250 -2.91 2.08 -31.53
CA SER A 250 -4.04 1.15 -31.50
C SER A 250 -3.78 -0.12 -32.33
N PHE A 251 -3.05 0.01 -33.44
CA PHE A 251 -2.66 -1.13 -34.27
C PHE A 251 -1.57 -1.97 -33.60
N GLY A 252 -0.56 -1.32 -33.01
CA GLY A 252 0.46 -2.01 -32.23
C GLY A 252 -0.14 -2.79 -31.06
N TYR A 253 -1.13 -2.20 -30.39
CA TYR A 253 -1.92 -2.86 -29.34
C TYR A 253 -2.62 -4.12 -29.87
N LYS A 254 -3.35 -4.02 -30.98
CA LYS A 254 -4.05 -5.16 -31.58
C LYS A 254 -3.10 -6.30 -31.96
N VAL A 255 -1.97 -5.97 -32.61
CA VAL A 255 -0.97 -6.96 -33.02
C VAL A 255 -0.34 -7.64 -31.81
N ALA A 256 -0.04 -6.89 -30.76
CA ALA A 256 0.51 -7.45 -29.52
C ALA A 256 -0.46 -8.44 -28.86
N LEU A 257 -1.77 -8.12 -28.81
CA LEU A 257 -2.79 -9.03 -28.30
C LEU A 257 -2.92 -10.30 -29.15
N GLU A 258 -2.89 -10.15 -30.49
CA GLU A 258 -2.96 -11.29 -31.40
C GLU A 258 -1.77 -12.24 -31.20
N HIS A 259 -0.56 -11.72 -31.02
CA HIS A 259 0.60 -12.56 -30.70
C HIS A 259 0.47 -13.26 -29.35
N ALA A 260 -0.01 -12.54 -28.32
CA ALA A 260 -0.24 -13.12 -27.00
C ALA A 260 -1.25 -14.28 -27.05
N ALA A 261 -2.33 -14.14 -27.82
CA ALA A 261 -3.37 -15.16 -27.97
C ALA A 261 -2.88 -16.45 -28.65
N HIS A 262 -1.74 -16.43 -29.34
CA HIS A 262 -1.19 -17.58 -30.08
C HIS A 262 0.13 -18.12 -29.50
N VAL A 263 0.60 -17.57 -28.38
CA VAL A 263 1.87 -18.01 -27.78
C VAL A 263 1.76 -19.40 -27.16
N ASP A 264 2.75 -20.25 -27.40
CA ASP A 264 2.80 -21.60 -26.81
C ASP A 264 3.48 -21.61 -25.43
N ALA A 265 3.21 -22.67 -24.67
CA ALA A 265 3.69 -22.80 -23.29
C ALA A 265 5.22 -23.01 -23.18
N ASP A 266 5.84 -23.63 -24.18
CA ASP A 266 7.29 -23.92 -24.17
C ASP A 266 8.08 -22.63 -24.41
N THR A 267 7.59 -21.79 -25.31
CA THR A 267 8.13 -20.45 -25.56
C THR A 267 8.07 -19.61 -24.28
N ILE A 268 6.92 -19.53 -23.61
CA ILE A 268 6.78 -18.78 -22.34
C ILE A 268 7.69 -19.33 -21.25
N SER A 269 7.70 -20.65 -21.07
CA SER A 269 8.54 -21.30 -20.05
C SER A 269 10.03 -21.02 -20.27
N SER A 270 10.46 -20.98 -21.53
CA SER A 270 11.84 -20.63 -21.89
C SER A 270 12.13 -19.16 -21.58
N LEU A 271 11.26 -18.24 -22.01
CA LEU A 271 11.44 -16.80 -21.81
C LEU A 271 11.50 -16.41 -20.33
N LEU A 272 10.63 -16.98 -19.48
CA LEU A 272 10.59 -16.66 -18.05
C LEU A 272 11.82 -17.21 -17.30
N ARG A 273 12.35 -18.36 -17.72
CA ARG A 273 13.57 -18.95 -17.12
C ARG A 273 14.80 -18.12 -17.43
N PHE A 274 14.92 -17.65 -18.66
CA PHE A 274 16.00 -16.78 -19.09
C PHE A 274 15.56 -15.33 -18.93
N ASN A 275 15.57 -14.80 -17.69
CA ASN A 275 15.36 -13.37 -17.40
C ASN A 275 16.43 -12.50 -18.09
N LYS A 276 16.31 -12.38 -19.41
CA LYS A 276 17.24 -11.74 -20.34
C LYS A 276 17.38 -10.26 -20.03
N TYR A 277 16.31 -9.66 -19.52
CA TYR A 277 16.26 -8.25 -19.16
C TYR A 277 17.02 -7.93 -17.86
N MET A 278 17.42 -8.98 -17.12
CA MET A 278 18.04 -8.90 -15.79
C MET A 278 17.23 -8.02 -14.84
N LEU A 279 15.90 -8.11 -14.93
CA LEU A 279 15.01 -7.38 -14.04
C LEU A 279 15.06 -8.04 -12.67
N THR A 280 15.30 -7.22 -11.65
CA THR A 280 15.22 -7.62 -10.26
C THR A 280 14.19 -6.74 -9.58
N ASP A 281 13.61 -7.25 -8.50
CA ASP A 281 12.72 -6.49 -7.66
C ASP A 281 13.30 -5.12 -7.27
N ALA A 282 14.56 -5.09 -6.81
CA ALA A 282 15.23 -3.83 -6.44
C ALA A 282 15.31 -2.80 -7.58
N VAL A 283 15.53 -3.25 -8.81
CA VAL A 283 15.54 -2.34 -9.98
C VAL A 283 14.15 -1.79 -10.26
N VAL A 284 13.13 -2.64 -10.22
CA VAL A 284 11.74 -2.23 -10.47
C VAL A 284 11.22 -1.31 -9.36
N GLU A 285 11.51 -1.61 -8.09
CA GLU A 285 11.15 -0.75 -6.96
C GLU A 285 11.82 0.63 -7.05
N SER A 286 13.09 0.69 -7.47
CA SER A 286 13.74 1.97 -7.76
C SER A 286 13.01 2.75 -8.87
N MET A 287 12.54 2.08 -9.92
CA MET A 287 11.77 2.73 -10.98
C MET A 287 10.39 3.21 -10.48
N ARG A 288 9.72 2.41 -9.64
CA ARG A 288 8.45 2.79 -9.01
C ARG A 288 8.61 4.04 -8.14
N ALA A 289 9.66 4.08 -7.30
CA ALA A 289 9.98 5.25 -6.48
C ALA A 289 10.24 6.50 -7.34
N ASP A 290 11.00 6.36 -8.43
CA ASP A 290 11.23 7.46 -9.37
C ASP A 290 9.94 7.94 -10.04
N VAL A 291 9.02 7.04 -10.39
CA VAL A 291 7.71 7.41 -10.95
C VAL A 291 6.85 8.12 -9.91
N ARG A 292 6.79 7.62 -8.67
CA ARG A 292 6.03 8.24 -7.56
C ARG A 292 6.54 9.62 -7.17
N SER A 293 7.78 9.98 -7.51
CA SER A 293 8.30 11.34 -7.34
C SER A 293 7.62 12.38 -8.24
N ASN A 294 6.86 11.95 -9.26
CA ASN A 294 6.09 12.86 -10.11
C ASN A 294 5.02 13.58 -9.27
N PRO A 295 4.94 14.94 -9.33
CA PRO A 295 3.97 15.73 -8.59
C PRO A 295 2.52 15.26 -8.73
N HIS A 296 2.15 14.67 -9.87
CA HIS A 296 0.80 14.15 -10.08
C HIS A 296 0.43 13.03 -9.08
N PHE A 297 1.34 12.08 -8.84
CA PHE A 297 1.09 10.97 -7.91
C PHE A 297 1.10 11.45 -6.46
N ILE A 298 2.01 12.36 -6.13
CA ILE A 298 2.07 13.02 -4.82
C ILE A 298 0.74 13.74 -4.54
N GLU A 299 0.25 14.54 -5.50
CA GLU A 299 -1.01 15.26 -5.35
C GLU A 299 -2.22 14.32 -5.17
N GLN A 300 -2.29 13.23 -5.92
CA GLN A 300 -3.35 12.23 -5.76
C GLN A 300 -3.34 11.60 -4.37
N GLU A 301 -2.17 11.24 -3.85
CA GLU A 301 -2.00 10.65 -2.53
C GLU A 301 -2.36 11.64 -1.41
N VAL A 302 -1.88 12.88 -1.50
CA VAL A 302 -2.24 13.97 -0.59
C VAL A 302 -3.74 14.23 -0.60
N CYS A 303 -4.37 14.32 -1.78
CA CYS A 303 -5.80 14.58 -1.88
C CYS A 303 -6.64 13.44 -1.26
N ALA A 304 -6.25 12.19 -1.49
CA ALA A 304 -6.91 11.04 -0.88
C ALA A 304 -6.77 11.04 0.65
N LEU A 305 -5.57 11.33 1.15
CA LEU A 305 -5.28 11.38 2.59
C LEU A 305 -5.96 12.57 3.27
N HIS A 306 -6.04 13.73 2.63
CA HIS A 306 -6.71 14.90 3.20
C HIS A 306 -8.19 14.63 3.51
N GLY A 307 -8.86 13.80 2.70
CA GLY A 307 -10.26 13.44 2.92
C GLY A 307 -10.53 12.49 4.09
N ILE A 308 -9.50 11.81 4.60
CA ILE A 308 -9.63 10.73 5.60
C ILE A 308 -8.72 10.90 6.82
N THR A 309 -7.90 11.96 6.85
CA THR A 309 -7.00 12.28 7.95
C THR A 309 -7.30 13.66 8.54
N HIS A 310 -6.79 13.91 9.74
CA HIS A 310 -6.87 15.19 10.44
C HIS A 310 -5.79 16.18 10.00
N PHE A 311 -5.06 15.88 8.91
CA PHE A 311 -4.01 16.74 8.36
C PHE A 311 -4.55 17.60 7.23
N ASP A 312 -4.10 18.86 7.21
CA ASP A 312 -4.35 19.73 6.07
C ASP A 312 -3.41 19.35 4.91
N ARG A 313 -3.73 19.87 3.71
CA ARG A 313 -2.97 19.58 2.49
C ARG A 313 -1.48 19.94 2.61
N SER A 314 -1.16 21.09 3.19
CA SER A 314 0.22 21.56 3.33
C SER A 314 1.05 20.68 4.27
N GLN A 315 0.41 20.16 5.33
CA GLN A 315 1.05 19.21 6.24
C GLN A 315 1.33 17.89 5.56
N LEU A 316 0.39 17.35 4.78
CA LEU A 316 0.57 16.11 4.05
C LEU A 316 1.69 16.22 3.01
N GLU A 317 1.74 17.32 2.24
CA GLU A 317 2.82 17.59 1.29
C GLU A 317 4.19 17.62 1.99
N HIS A 318 4.28 18.29 3.15
CA HIS A 318 5.52 18.33 3.92
C HIS A 318 5.92 16.96 4.49
N LEU A 319 4.97 16.23 5.07
CA LEU A 319 5.18 14.89 5.61
C LEU A 319 5.61 13.90 4.52
N GLN A 320 5.15 14.10 3.29
CA GLN A 320 5.53 13.27 2.15
C GLN A 320 7.00 13.47 1.76
N VAL A 321 7.48 14.71 1.75
CA VAL A 321 8.90 15.02 1.53
C VAL A 321 9.77 14.38 2.63
N GLU A 322 9.34 14.50 3.89
CA GLU A 322 10.06 13.86 5.00
C GLU A 322 10.05 12.33 4.91
N PHE A 323 8.92 11.73 4.53
CA PHE A 323 8.81 10.28 4.33
C PHE A 323 9.80 9.81 3.26
N GLN A 324 9.84 10.49 2.11
CA GLN A 324 10.79 10.17 1.04
C GLN A 324 12.25 10.30 1.51
N PHE A 325 12.56 11.33 2.30
CA PHE A 325 13.89 11.50 2.88
C PHE A 325 14.26 10.37 3.85
N LEU A 326 13.35 9.98 4.74
CA LEU A 326 13.56 8.89 5.70
C LEU A 326 13.80 7.57 4.98
N VAL A 327 13.00 7.30 3.95
CA VAL A 327 13.15 6.12 3.11
C VAL A 327 14.52 6.14 2.42
N ALA A 328 14.92 7.25 1.79
CA ALA A 328 16.21 7.36 1.11
C ALA A 328 17.44 7.22 2.04
N THR A 329 17.36 7.73 3.28
CA THR A 329 18.49 7.74 4.23
C THR A 329 18.62 6.46 5.04
N SER A 330 17.53 5.72 5.21
CA SER A 330 17.48 4.50 6.01
C SER A 330 18.25 3.30 5.44
N HIS A 331 18.64 3.35 4.16
CA HIS A 331 19.27 2.22 3.45
C HIS A 331 20.79 2.29 3.32
N HIS A 332 21.48 3.09 4.13
CA HIS A 332 22.93 2.94 4.27
C HIS A 332 23.26 1.64 5.01
N PRO A 333 23.97 0.66 4.42
CA PRO A 333 24.40 -0.51 5.14
C PRO A 333 25.39 -0.09 6.22
N SER A 334 24.96 -0.19 7.48
CA SER A 334 25.86 -0.15 8.64
C SER A 334 26.79 -1.37 8.58
N SER A 335 27.90 -1.23 7.85
CA SER A 335 29.03 -2.16 7.94
C SER A 335 29.85 -1.84 9.19
N SER A 336 29.37 -2.29 10.35
CA SER A 336 30.23 -2.50 11.50
C SER A 336 30.80 -3.92 11.44
N SER A 337 31.82 -4.12 10.62
CA SER A 337 32.81 -5.18 10.84
C SER A 337 34.20 -4.58 10.67
N SER A 338 34.82 -4.35 11.81
CA SER A 338 36.23 -4.05 12.00
C SER A 338 37.10 -4.92 11.10
N THR A 339 37.80 -4.33 10.13
CA THR A 339 39.06 -4.87 9.62
C THR A 339 40.04 -3.72 9.37
N THR A 340 41.20 -3.87 9.97
CA THR A 340 42.36 -2.98 10.03
C THR A 340 42.73 -2.31 8.70
N ALA A 341 42.92 -0.99 8.77
CA ALA A 341 43.55 -0.19 7.72
C ALA A 341 45.04 -0.56 7.58
N THR A 342 45.45 -0.91 6.36
CA THR A 342 46.85 -0.83 5.94
C THR A 342 46.95 0.12 4.76
N THR A 343 47.55 1.26 5.01
CA THR A 343 47.92 2.34 4.09
C THR A 343 48.75 1.82 2.92
N THR A 344 48.35 2.13 1.68
CA THR A 344 49.31 2.36 0.58
C THR A 344 48.69 3.34 -0.42
N THR A 345 49.29 4.52 -0.48
CA THR A 345 49.12 5.60 -1.45
C THR A 345 49.63 5.22 -2.85
N LEU A 346 48.93 5.64 -3.93
CA LEU A 346 49.50 6.45 -5.03
C LEU A 346 48.51 6.72 -6.19
N ALA A 347 48.55 8.00 -6.62
CA ALA A 347 48.28 8.57 -7.95
C ALA A 347 46.86 8.96 -8.39
N MET A 348 46.74 10.26 -8.73
CA MET A 348 45.58 10.98 -9.25
C MET A 348 45.39 10.84 -10.77
N GLY A 349 44.14 10.94 -11.20
CA GLY A 349 43.72 11.38 -12.54
C GLY A 349 42.24 11.83 -12.51
N PRO A 350 41.86 13.01 -13.04
CA PRO A 350 40.50 13.53 -12.93
C PRO A 350 39.73 13.36 -14.24
N THR A 351 38.78 12.43 -14.30
CA THR A 351 37.61 12.47 -15.21
C THR A 351 36.75 11.23 -14.98
N SER A 352 35.65 11.37 -14.26
CA SER A 352 34.45 10.58 -14.50
C SER A 352 33.26 11.23 -13.82
N VAL A 353 32.22 11.44 -14.61
CA VAL A 353 30.86 11.74 -14.21
C VAL A 353 30.50 10.91 -12.98
N ALA A 354 30.07 11.58 -11.91
CA ALA A 354 29.65 10.95 -10.67
C ALA A 354 28.57 9.91 -10.98
N ARG A 355 28.98 8.65 -10.98
CA ARG A 355 28.10 7.49 -10.96
C ARG A 355 27.40 7.55 -9.61
N ARG A 356 26.18 8.13 -9.58
CA ARG A 356 25.26 8.00 -8.45
C ARG A 356 25.15 6.50 -8.20
N SER A 357 25.76 6.02 -7.11
CA SER A 357 25.48 4.68 -6.60
C SER A 357 23.97 4.58 -6.45
N GLN A 358 23.37 3.62 -7.15
CA GLN A 358 21.96 3.28 -7.03
C GLN A 358 21.72 2.85 -5.57
N THR A 359 21.29 3.80 -4.74
CA THR A 359 20.68 3.52 -3.45
C THR A 359 19.39 2.76 -3.73
N ILE A 360 19.31 1.56 -3.17
CA ILE A 360 18.13 0.70 -3.21
C ILE A 360 17.00 1.49 -2.54
N ALA A 361 16.09 2.07 -3.33
CA ALA A 361 14.91 2.73 -2.81
C ALA A 361 13.91 1.63 -2.43
N ALA A 362 13.73 1.37 -1.14
CA ALA A 362 12.53 0.68 -0.70
C ALA A 362 11.35 1.65 -0.82
N ASP A 363 10.15 1.13 -1.04
CA ASP A 363 8.93 1.93 -1.16
C ASP A 363 8.29 2.29 0.19
N GLY A 364 8.97 1.96 1.31
CA GLY A 364 8.39 2.19 2.62
C GLY A 364 9.31 2.01 3.81
N ILE A 365 8.74 2.25 4.98
CA ILE A 365 9.43 2.23 6.27
C ILE A 365 9.38 0.81 6.84
N ASN A 366 10.54 0.18 6.99
CA ASN A 366 10.64 -1.12 7.64
C ASN A 366 10.58 -1.00 9.17
N LYS A 367 10.54 -2.16 9.83
CA LYS A 367 10.43 -2.28 11.29
C LYS A 367 11.52 -1.52 12.06
N ASP A 368 12.76 -1.60 11.60
CA ASP A 368 13.90 -1.00 12.29
C ASP A 368 13.91 0.52 12.13
N VAL A 369 13.56 1.01 10.95
CA VAL A 369 13.39 2.45 10.69
C VAL A 369 12.23 3.00 11.53
N LEU A 370 11.10 2.30 11.59
CA LEU A 370 9.98 2.74 12.43
C LEU A 370 10.39 2.81 13.90
N ARG A 371 11.14 1.83 14.41
CA ARG A 371 11.69 1.88 15.79
C ARG A 371 12.58 3.11 16.00
N GLN A 372 13.47 3.40 15.06
CA GLN A 372 14.36 4.56 15.17
C GLN A 372 13.59 5.89 15.16
N ILE A 373 12.52 5.99 14.36
CA ILE A 373 11.63 7.15 14.36
C ILE A 373 10.90 7.22 15.70
N LEU A 374 10.27 6.13 16.14
CA LEU A 374 9.46 6.10 17.37
C LEU A 374 10.29 6.32 18.63
N VAL A 375 11.55 5.88 18.73
CA VAL A 375 12.39 6.15 19.90
C VAL A 375 12.79 7.63 19.97
N ARG A 376 12.99 8.30 18.82
CA ARG A 376 13.26 9.75 18.79
C ARG A 376 12.02 10.57 19.17
N VAL A 377 10.85 10.10 18.72
CA VAL A 377 9.56 10.77 18.88
C VAL A 377 8.96 10.49 20.27
N ILE A 378 9.03 9.23 20.72
CA ILE A 378 8.48 8.75 21.99
C ILE A 378 9.53 7.88 22.71
N PRO A 379 10.48 8.51 23.43
CA PRO A 379 11.57 7.78 24.12
C PRO A 379 11.08 6.78 25.17
N GLU A 380 9.86 6.98 25.68
CA GLU A 380 9.20 6.13 26.68
C GLU A 380 8.68 4.81 26.11
N TRP A 381 8.52 4.72 24.78
CA TRP A 381 8.02 3.50 24.16
C TRP A 381 9.11 2.44 24.10
N SER A 382 8.82 1.30 24.72
CA SER A 382 9.67 0.13 24.60
C SER A 382 9.74 -0.34 23.13
N HIS A 383 10.82 -1.04 22.78
CA HIS A 383 10.89 -1.73 21.48
C HIS A 383 9.72 -2.70 21.26
N ALA A 384 9.15 -3.27 22.32
CA ALA A 384 7.98 -4.14 22.21
C ALA A 384 6.72 -3.37 21.77
N SER A 385 6.53 -2.15 22.28
CA SER A 385 5.42 -1.27 21.89
C SER A 385 5.56 -0.80 20.43
N ALA A 386 6.78 -0.46 20.01
CA ALA A 386 7.07 -0.14 18.61
C ALA A 386 6.80 -1.34 17.66
N ASP A 387 7.13 -2.56 18.10
CA ASP A 387 6.86 -3.79 17.35
C ASP A 387 5.36 -4.08 17.23
N GLN A 388 4.60 -3.83 18.30
CA GLN A 388 3.15 -3.96 18.29
C GLN A 388 2.52 -2.94 17.34
N LEU A 389 2.93 -1.67 17.41
CA LEU A 389 2.47 -0.66 16.47
C LEU A 389 2.82 -1.05 15.04
N PHE A 390 4.06 -1.48 14.77
CA PHE A 390 4.48 -1.94 13.45
C PHE A 390 3.54 -3.00 12.88
N ARG A 391 3.16 -4.02 13.67
CA ARG A 391 2.21 -5.07 13.24
C ARG A 391 0.82 -4.51 12.93
N VAL A 392 0.38 -3.52 13.70
CA VAL A 392 -0.97 -2.95 13.60
C VAL A 392 -1.10 -1.98 12.45
N LEU A 393 0.01 -1.34 12.06
CA LEU A 393 0.13 -0.64 10.79
C LEU A 393 0.05 -1.58 9.59
N GLN A 394 0.00 -2.90 9.83
CA GLN A 394 -0.15 -3.95 8.83
C GLN A 394 0.87 -3.78 7.71
N PRO A 395 2.17 -4.08 7.93
CA PRO A 395 3.15 -3.95 6.87
C PRO A 395 2.75 -4.83 5.68
N ASP A 396 3.21 -4.46 4.49
CA ASP A 396 3.04 -5.31 3.32
C ASP A 396 3.80 -6.64 3.47
N ALA A 397 3.66 -7.54 2.49
CA ALA A 397 4.37 -8.82 2.49
C ALA A 397 5.90 -8.67 2.47
N ARG A 398 6.42 -7.48 2.13
CA ARG A 398 7.85 -7.15 2.10
C ARG A 398 8.35 -6.64 3.45
N GLY A 399 7.46 -6.41 4.41
CA GLY A 399 7.80 -5.89 5.73
C GLY A 399 8.01 -4.37 5.73
N ASN A 400 7.33 -3.65 4.84
CA ASN A 400 7.38 -2.19 4.75
C ASN A 400 6.01 -1.57 5.01
N ILE A 401 6.02 -0.35 5.56
CA ILE A 401 4.84 0.49 5.76
C ILE A 401 4.91 1.64 4.76
N ASP A 402 3.87 1.77 3.94
CA ASP A 402 3.73 2.85 2.97
C ASP A 402 3.36 4.19 3.65
N PHE A 403 3.47 5.28 2.90
CA PHE A 403 3.16 6.62 3.40
C PHE A 403 1.72 6.69 3.92
N GLN A 404 0.76 6.16 3.16
CA GLN A 404 -0.65 6.16 3.52
C GLN A 404 -0.94 5.51 4.88
N ARG A 405 -0.42 4.31 5.15
CA ARG A 405 -0.63 3.61 6.43
C ARG A 405 -0.04 4.38 7.60
N LEU A 406 1.16 4.94 7.40
CA LEU A 406 1.79 5.77 8.41
C LEU A 406 0.96 7.03 8.71
N MET A 407 0.48 7.72 7.67
CA MET A 407 -0.31 8.95 7.82
C MET A 407 -1.66 8.70 8.48
N LEU A 408 -2.35 7.61 8.14
CA LEU A 408 -3.59 7.20 8.79
C LEU A 408 -3.40 7.01 10.30
N ALA A 409 -2.31 6.33 10.69
CA ALA A 409 -2.03 6.11 12.09
C ALA A 409 -1.59 7.37 12.82
N LEU A 410 -0.68 8.16 12.25
CA LEU A 410 -0.24 9.43 12.84
C LEU A 410 -1.39 10.44 12.98
N SER A 411 -2.33 10.44 12.03
CA SER A 411 -3.54 11.26 12.11
C SER A 411 -4.35 10.95 13.37
N VAL A 412 -4.62 9.67 13.63
CA VAL A 412 -5.36 9.23 14.82
C VAL A 412 -4.55 9.46 16.09
N LEU A 413 -3.26 9.12 16.08
CA LEU A 413 -2.38 9.29 17.24
C LEU A 413 -2.24 10.76 17.66
N CYS A 414 -1.98 11.65 16.72
CA CYS A 414 -1.68 13.05 17.01
C CYS A 414 -2.94 13.92 17.18
N ARG A 415 -4.02 13.63 16.43
CA ARG A 415 -5.19 14.53 16.32
C ARG A 415 -6.55 13.84 16.43
N GLY A 416 -6.57 12.52 16.59
CA GLY A 416 -7.81 11.79 16.77
C GLY A 416 -8.52 12.12 18.07
N SER A 417 -9.85 12.03 18.05
CA SER A 417 -10.71 12.02 19.22
C SER A 417 -10.38 10.86 20.16
N THR A 418 -10.86 10.92 21.41
CA THR A 418 -10.73 9.81 22.36
C THR A 418 -11.31 8.51 21.80
N GLU A 419 -12.42 8.59 21.04
CA GLU A 419 -13.03 7.43 20.41
C GLU A 419 -12.13 6.83 19.32
N GLU A 420 -11.58 7.64 18.42
CA GLU A 420 -10.65 7.17 17.38
C GLU A 420 -9.38 6.59 17.99
N LYS A 421 -8.83 7.23 19.02
CA LYS A 421 -7.66 6.71 19.76
C LYS A 421 -7.98 5.39 20.46
N MET A 422 -9.14 5.28 21.10
CA MET A 422 -9.61 4.03 21.71
C MET A 422 -9.84 2.95 20.66
N ARG A 423 -10.33 3.30 19.47
CA ARG A 423 -10.50 2.37 18.36
C ARG A 423 -9.15 1.89 17.82
N LEU A 424 -8.17 2.79 17.66
CA LEU A 424 -6.80 2.42 17.31
C LEU A 424 -6.18 1.54 18.39
N CYS A 425 -6.37 1.86 19.67
CA CYS A 425 -5.93 0.99 20.76
C CYS A 425 -6.62 -0.37 20.71
N PHE A 426 -7.92 -0.42 20.47
CA PHE A 426 -8.62 -1.67 20.26
C PHE A 426 -8.00 -2.46 19.10
N ASP A 427 -7.77 -1.81 17.96
CA ASP A 427 -7.10 -2.36 16.80
C ASP A 427 -5.66 -2.81 17.07
N LEU A 428 -4.97 -2.21 18.06
CA LEU A 428 -3.63 -2.63 18.51
C LEU A 428 -3.64 -4.02 19.16
N TYR A 429 -4.70 -4.35 19.90
CA TYR A 429 -4.82 -5.60 20.64
C TYR A 429 -5.75 -6.63 19.96
N ASP A 430 -6.63 -6.19 19.06
CA ASP A 430 -7.43 -7.02 18.15
C ASP A 430 -6.60 -7.33 16.91
N VAL A 431 -5.43 -7.94 17.13
CA VAL A 431 -4.52 -8.40 16.07
C VAL A 431 -5.26 -9.30 15.07
N ASP A 432 -6.26 -10.01 15.58
CA ASP A 432 -7.11 -10.91 14.84
C ASP A 432 -8.23 -10.25 14.05
N LYS A 433 -8.45 -8.93 14.20
CA LYS A 433 -9.56 -8.20 13.55
C LYS A 433 -10.91 -8.88 13.77
N SER A 434 -11.06 -9.58 14.90
CA SER A 434 -12.26 -10.31 15.27
C SER A 434 -13.41 -9.34 15.60
N GLY A 435 -13.08 -8.08 15.92
CA GLY A 435 -14.03 -7.12 16.48
C GLY A 435 -14.29 -7.33 17.96
N TYR A 436 -13.57 -8.25 18.62
CA TYR A 436 -13.69 -8.55 20.04
C TYR A 436 -12.31 -8.68 20.72
N LEU A 437 -12.19 -8.21 21.97
CA LEU A 437 -11.01 -8.46 22.80
C LEU A 437 -11.36 -9.45 23.90
N CYS A 438 -10.59 -10.53 24.03
CA CYS A 438 -10.69 -11.40 25.19
C CYS A 438 -10.19 -10.68 26.45
N VAL A 439 -10.58 -11.18 27.63
CA VAL A 439 -10.23 -10.56 28.93
C VAL A 439 -8.72 -10.37 29.08
N GLU A 440 -7.91 -11.32 28.63
CA GLU A 440 -6.44 -11.22 28.66
C GLU A 440 -5.92 -10.07 27.78
N LYS A 441 -6.41 -9.96 26.53
CA LYS A 441 -6.06 -8.86 25.61
C LYS A 441 -6.53 -7.52 26.17
N MET A 442 -7.70 -7.45 26.81
CA MET A 442 -8.20 -6.25 27.47
C MET A 442 -7.32 -5.84 28.66
N ILE A 443 -6.85 -6.78 29.48
CA ILE A 443 -5.93 -6.51 30.59
C ILE A 443 -4.61 -5.97 30.05
N ASN A 444 -4.05 -6.57 29.00
CA ASN A 444 -2.81 -6.11 28.37
C ASN A 444 -2.97 -4.70 27.76
N MET A 445 -4.11 -4.43 27.13
CA MET A 445 -4.47 -3.11 26.63
C MET A 445 -4.54 -2.09 27.77
N ALA A 446 -5.29 -2.41 28.84
CA ALA A 446 -5.44 -1.55 30.00
C ALA A 446 -4.10 -1.30 30.72
N ALA A 447 -3.25 -2.33 30.84
CA ALA A 447 -1.92 -2.22 31.43
C ALA A 447 -1.02 -1.29 30.61
N SER A 448 -1.00 -1.43 29.29
CA SER A 448 -0.19 -0.58 28.41
C SER A 448 -0.69 0.87 28.40
N LEU A 449 -2.00 1.09 28.42
CA LEU A 449 -2.59 2.42 28.59
C LEU A 449 -2.25 3.02 29.97
N CYS A 450 -2.23 2.19 31.02
CA CYS A 450 -1.83 2.61 32.36
C CYS A 450 -0.34 2.94 32.45
N GLU A 451 0.55 2.18 31.81
CA GLU A 451 1.98 2.48 31.74
C GLU A 451 2.23 3.82 31.01
N ILE A 452 1.58 4.03 29.87
CA ILE A 452 1.63 5.30 29.14
C ILE A 452 1.11 6.45 30.02
N TYR A 453 0.07 6.22 30.81
CA TYR A 453 -0.46 7.23 31.74
C TYR A 453 0.44 7.44 32.97
N GLN A 454 1.05 6.40 33.52
CA GLN A 454 1.90 6.46 34.72
C GLN A 454 3.25 7.14 34.45
N ASN A 455 3.81 6.96 33.25
CA ASN A 455 4.99 7.71 32.82
C ASN A 455 4.73 9.23 32.73
N LYS A 456 3.47 9.69 32.60
CA LYS A 456 3.10 11.11 32.74
C LYS A 456 3.12 11.63 34.18
N VAL A 457 3.08 10.75 35.19
CA VAL A 457 2.84 11.11 36.61
C VAL A 457 4.10 11.03 37.47
N ALA A 458 5.19 10.41 37.00
CA ALA A 458 6.45 10.40 37.74
C ALA A 458 7.09 11.81 37.73
N PRO A 459 7.16 12.53 38.87
CA PRO A 459 7.92 13.76 38.93
C PRO A 459 9.41 13.41 38.85
N VAL A 460 10.16 14.12 38.02
CA VAL A 460 11.62 14.20 38.15
C VAL A 460 11.94 14.50 39.62
N PRO A 461 12.73 13.68 40.34
CA PRO A 461 13.12 14.03 41.70
C PRO A 461 13.93 15.31 41.63
N LEU A 462 13.36 16.41 42.15
CA LEU A 462 14.09 17.63 42.41
C LEU A 462 15.27 17.29 43.33
N VAL A 463 16.47 17.20 42.77
CA VAL A 463 17.70 17.24 43.55
C VAL A 463 17.76 18.61 44.19
N VAL A 464 17.28 18.70 45.44
CA VAL A 464 17.45 19.90 46.26
C VAL A 464 18.93 20.00 46.61
N LEU A 465 19.67 20.77 45.81
CA LEU A 465 20.97 21.29 46.21
C LEU A 465 20.74 22.26 47.38
N ALA A 466 21.03 21.80 48.60
CA ALA A 466 21.07 22.66 49.78
C ALA A 466 22.20 23.68 49.61
N PRO A 467 21.97 25.00 49.80
CA PRO A 467 23.05 25.98 49.83
C PRO A 467 23.82 25.87 51.17
N PRO A 468 25.15 26.02 51.16
CA PRO A 468 25.94 25.99 52.38
C PRO A 468 25.81 27.33 53.12
N ASN A 469 25.75 27.24 54.44
CA ASN A 469 25.91 28.31 55.43
C ASN A 469 24.73 29.28 55.66
N ALA A 470 23.93 28.98 56.68
CA ALA A 470 23.48 29.98 57.66
C ALA A 470 23.18 29.30 59.02
N PRO A 471 23.47 29.94 60.17
CA PRO A 471 23.49 29.29 61.48
C PRO A 471 22.09 29.11 62.09
N ALA A 472 22.00 28.12 62.99
CA ALA A 472 20.81 27.69 63.73
C ALA A 472 20.36 28.72 64.83
N PRO A 473 19.20 28.54 65.49
CA PRO A 473 18.12 29.52 65.55
C PRO A 473 18.01 30.28 66.89
N ARG A 474 17.25 31.38 66.91
CA ARG A 474 16.72 31.98 68.15
C ARG A 474 15.20 31.85 68.23
N ARG A 475 14.75 31.23 69.32
CA ARG A 475 13.38 31.12 69.83
C ARG A 475 12.78 32.50 70.16
N ALA A 476 11.49 32.67 69.87
CA ALA A 476 10.45 33.36 70.67
C ALA A 476 9.15 33.47 69.82
N SER A 477 8.12 32.67 70.06
CA SER A 477 6.96 32.93 70.95
C SER A 477 5.79 33.68 70.28
N ALA A 478 4.68 32.95 70.13
CA ALA A 478 3.26 33.33 70.19
C ALA A 478 2.83 34.80 70.04
N SER A 479 1.84 35.06 69.19
CA SER A 479 0.48 35.40 69.63
C SER A 479 -0.54 35.39 68.48
N ALA A 480 -1.75 34.93 68.80
CA ALA A 480 -2.96 34.95 68.00
C ALA A 480 -3.50 36.36 67.71
N HIS A 481 -4.41 36.46 66.73
CA HIS A 481 -5.63 37.29 66.57
C HIS A 481 -6.01 37.15 65.08
N GLY A 482 -7.21 36.84 64.60
CA GLY A 482 -8.58 37.11 65.01
C GLY A 482 -9.34 37.39 63.70
N VAL A 483 -10.15 36.44 63.20
CA VAL A 483 -11.61 36.54 62.99
C VAL A 483 -12.13 37.81 62.29
N ASN A 484 -12.69 37.65 61.09
CA ASN A 484 -14.04 38.10 60.64
C ASN A 484 -14.19 37.74 59.14
N GLN A 485 -15.06 36.83 58.69
CA GLN A 485 -16.53 36.86 58.59
C GLN A 485 -17.14 38.10 57.93
N GLY A 486 -17.92 37.83 56.87
CA GLY A 486 -19.16 38.55 56.58
C GLY A 486 -19.34 39.00 55.13
N GLY A 487 -20.38 38.50 54.47
CA GLY A 487 -21.07 39.27 53.43
C GLY A 487 -21.52 38.50 52.19
N GLU A 488 -22.58 37.69 52.32
CA GLU A 488 -23.50 37.35 51.23
C GLU A 488 -24.19 38.61 50.70
N SER A 489 -24.54 38.64 49.40
CA SER A 489 -25.94 38.82 48.96
C SER A 489 -26.06 39.02 47.43
N ASP A 490 -26.98 38.24 46.87
CA ASP A 490 -27.97 38.60 45.84
C ASP A 490 -27.67 38.50 44.33
N ALA A 491 -28.48 37.62 43.72
CA ALA A 491 -28.81 37.44 42.31
C ALA A 491 -29.85 38.52 41.85
N PRO A 492 -30.65 38.40 40.76
CA PRO A 492 -30.63 37.48 39.60
C PRO A 492 -30.94 38.11 38.22
N ALA A 493 -30.92 37.24 37.19
CA ALA A 493 -31.81 37.15 36.01
C ALA A 493 -31.87 38.25 34.92
N SER A 494 -31.61 37.83 33.66
CA SER A 494 -32.58 37.87 32.54
C SER A 494 -31.96 37.41 31.21
N GLY A 495 -32.56 36.43 30.51
CA GLY A 495 -32.47 36.30 29.04
C GLY A 495 -33.57 37.16 28.37
N PRO A 496 -34.01 36.90 27.12
CA PRO A 496 -33.48 36.06 26.02
C PRO A 496 -33.49 36.81 24.64
N THR A 497 -33.09 36.19 23.52
CA THR A 497 -33.83 36.11 22.22
C THR A 497 -32.99 35.77 20.96
N ARG A 498 -33.23 34.56 20.44
CA ARG A 498 -33.55 34.14 19.06
C ARG A 498 -33.31 35.08 17.85
N ARG A 499 -32.67 34.56 16.78
CA ARG A 499 -33.09 34.81 15.37
C ARG A 499 -32.69 33.68 14.41
N LYS A 500 -33.62 33.37 13.49
CA LYS A 500 -33.56 32.41 12.36
C LYS A 500 -33.25 33.14 11.03
N GLY A 501 -32.67 32.43 10.06
CA GLY A 501 -32.77 32.67 8.61
C GLY A 501 -32.14 31.49 7.84
N ARG A 502 -32.91 30.61 7.18
CA ARG A 502 -33.33 30.61 5.74
C ARG A 502 -32.12 30.53 4.78
N SER A 503 -31.82 29.37 4.18
CA SER A 503 -32.42 28.71 2.98
C SER A 503 -31.83 29.20 1.65
N CYS A 504 -31.22 28.30 0.86
CA CYS A 504 -31.69 27.92 -0.50
C CYS A 504 -30.63 27.11 -1.28
N SER A 505 -31.15 26.15 -2.05
CA SER A 505 -30.55 25.27 -3.04
C SER A 505 -30.16 25.99 -4.34
N SER A 506 -29.22 25.43 -5.12
CA SER A 506 -29.48 24.82 -6.45
C SER A 506 -28.19 24.50 -7.23
N ASP A 507 -28.29 23.39 -7.96
CA ASP A 507 -27.50 22.84 -9.08
C ASP A 507 -26.71 23.82 -9.99
N ALA A 508 -25.57 23.35 -10.53
CA ALA A 508 -25.30 23.22 -11.98
C ALA A 508 -23.82 22.88 -12.33
N THR A 509 -23.66 21.74 -12.99
CA THR A 509 -22.83 21.42 -14.18
C THR A 509 -21.61 22.26 -14.64
N HIS A 510 -20.57 21.49 -15.01
CA HIS A 510 -19.62 21.63 -16.13
C HIS A 510 -18.41 22.60 -16.10
N ARG A 511 -17.29 22.00 -16.56
CA ARG A 511 -16.19 22.50 -17.41
C ARG A 511 -14.81 22.75 -16.77
N TRP A 512 -13.90 21.91 -17.25
CA TRP A 512 -12.47 22.10 -17.44
C TRP A 512 -12.11 23.51 -17.92
N ASN A 513 -11.16 24.13 -17.24
CA ASN A 513 -10.28 25.16 -17.78
C ASN A 513 -8.99 25.21 -16.94
N SER A 514 -7.88 24.82 -17.56
CA SER A 514 -6.53 25.07 -17.06
C SER A 514 -6.22 26.56 -17.11
N PRO A 515 -5.48 27.11 -16.14
CA PRO A 515 -4.68 28.30 -16.37
C PRO A 515 -3.19 27.98 -16.28
N SER A 516 -2.51 28.33 -17.36
CA SER A 516 -1.09 28.62 -17.46
C SER A 516 -0.64 29.58 -16.36
N PHE A 517 0.46 29.25 -15.67
CA PHE A 517 1.22 30.22 -14.88
C PHE A 517 2.68 30.24 -15.32
N GLY A 518 3.05 31.40 -15.87
CA GLY A 518 4.41 31.74 -16.23
C GLY A 518 5.25 32.16 -15.02
N SER A 519 6.55 31.94 -15.19
CA SER A 519 7.68 32.72 -14.70
C SER A 519 7.38 33.79 -13.65
N LEU A 520 7.92 33.59 -12.45
CA LEU A 520 8.58 34.66 -11.70
C LEU A 520 9.64 34.03 -10.79
N CYS A 521 10.87 33.98 -11.28
CA CYS A 521 12.05 33.97 -10.43
C CYS A 521 12.33 35.42 -10.10
N ASP A 522 12.36 35.80 -8.81
CA ASP A 522 13.17 36.93 -8.40
C ASP A 522 13.61 36.80 -6.94
N GLY A 523 14.85 37.23 -6.72
CA GLY A 523 15.73 36.88 -5.62
C GLY A 523 15.24 37.25 -4.21
N VAL A 524 15.60 36.40 -3.26
CA VAL A 524 15.92 36.84 -1.90
C VAL A 524 17.25 36.20 -1.50
N ASP A 525 18.26 37.05 -1.41
CA ASP A 525 19.60 36.78 -0.93
C ASP A 525 19.57 36.85 0.60
N HIS A 526 19.64 35.72 1.30
CA HIS A 526 19.89 35.69 2.75
C HIS A 526 21.04 34.74 3.06
N ARG A 527 22.21 35.36 3.29
CA ARG A 527 23.32 34.75 4.00
C ARG A 527 22.89 34.50 5.45
N HIS A 528 22.88 33.26 5.89
CA HIS A 528 22.96 32.90 7.30
C HIS A 528 24.04 31.83 7.48
N ASP A 529 25.14 32.25 8.08
CA ASP A 529 26.04 31.37 8.82
C ASP A 529 25.22 30.77 9.99
N GLY A 530 24.91 29.48 9.90
CA GLY A 530 24.25 28.68 10.93
C GLY A 530 24.95 27.34 11.05
N ASP A 531 25.15 26.90 12.28
CA ASP A 531 25.84 25.68 12.69
C ASP A 531 25.20 24.43 12.03
N PRO A 532 25.97 23.45 11.50
CA PRO A 532 25.41 22.27 10.81
C PRO A 532 24.52 21.39 11.70
N ASP A 533 24.68 21.48 13.02
CA ASP A 533 23.95 20.67 14.00
C ASP A 533 22.52 21.18 14.27
N GLU A 534 22.15 22.38 13.80
CA GLU A 534 20.79 22.92 13.97
C GLU A 534 19.79 22.45 12.88
N TYR A 535 20.29 21.82 11.81
CA TYR A 535 19.44 21.31 10.72
C TYR A 535 18.91 19.89 10.95
N GLU A 536 19.40 19.16 11.97
CA GLU A 536 18.96 17.79 12.31
C GLU A 536 17.73 17.71 13.24
N ALA A 537 17.06 18.83 13.52
CA ALA A 537 15.76 18.80 14.20
C ALA A 537 14.63 18.48 13.20
N SER A 538 14.30 17.19 13.07
CA SER A 538 13.10 16.67 12.39
C SER A 538 11.85 17.47 12.77
N LEU A 539 11.05 17.86 11.77
CA LEU A 539 9.94 18.81 11.95
C LEU A 539 8.75 18.25 12.74
N LEU A 540 8.76 16.95 13.09
CA LEU A 540 7.89 16.37 14.11
C LEU A 540 7.97 17.13 15.44
N ASP A 541 9.14 17.72 15.74
CA ASP A 541 9.38 18.55 16.91
C ASP A 541 8.89 20.00 16.71
N ARG A 542 9.00 20.54 15.48
CA ARG A 542 8.67 21.94 15.16
C ARG A 542 7.17 22.26 15.10
N TYR A 543 6.31 21.31 14.74
CA TYR A 543 4.84 21.54 14.70
C TYR A 543 4.13 21.30 16.05
N GLY A 544 4.88 20.99 17.11
CA GLY A 544 4.30 20.61 18.40
C GLY A 544 3.32 19.45 18.28
N MET A 545 3.47 18.58 17.25
CA MET A 545 2.64 17.39 17.05
C MET A 545 2.97 16.36 18.13
N LEU A 546 4.25 16.28 18.50
CA LEU A 546 4.74 15.60 19.69
C LEU A 546 4.20 16.20 21.00
N LYS A 547 4.20 17.53 21.11
CA LYS A 547 3.72 18.24 22.29
C LYS A 547 2.19 18.11 22.48
N ARG A 548 1.42 18.03 21.39
CA ARG A 548 -0.05 17.80 21.40
C ARG A 548 -0.45 16.33 21.53
N TRP A 549 0.48 15.41 21.31
CA TRP A 549 0.33 14.01 21.74
C TRP A 549 0.63 13.86 23.24
N HIS A 550 1.60 14.65 23.73
CA HIS A 550 1.99 14.71 25.13
C HIS A 550 0.92 15.35 26.04
N GLU A 551 0.29 16.45 25.62
CA GLU A 551 -0.95 17.01 26.21
C GLU A 551 -2.15 16.10 25.99
#